data_AF-A0AA38UU58-F1
#
_entry.id   AF-A0AA38UU58-F1
#
_cell.length_a   1.000
_cell.length_b   1.000
_cell.length_c   1.000
_cell.angle_alpha   90.00
_cell.angle_beta   90.00
_cell.angle_gamma   90.00
#
_symmetry.space_group_name_H-M   'P 1'
#
loop_
_entity.id
_entity.type
_entity.pdbx_description
1 polymer ?
#
loop_
_entity_poly.entity_id
_entity_poly.type
_entity_poly.pdbx_seq_one_letter_code
_entity_poly.pdbx_strand_id
1 'polypeptide(L)'
;MPPIRTKNTTDNTIACSDAEDSTFAPIIRESAPKAFLDLPALQLTCLESEHDDYASQLPVEQARLSRSSGKFYRKPSVVLIRAPRKPSSQQCETITVNGHVLKPTIVFDTFWRWCAERKSIDDRRRAGEPFPWTEDEIMKTKFFCNTYRVLDKTSQFIIVEVVQKGSQDPGEIVFRVFLFSIFTKIETWQWLEKKLGSITWRDFSQERYIEVLEKRAQTHTLYTGAFQSPGPKWDYQETYKNHLLLLQTVMDNDLAGKLGKFKRMEEAYAYIASFPSMGDFKAYQLLLNLSYSSVINFSGNDFVIPGIGAVSGLVKMFGKSIENAAKVDPNIRIAVIRYMMETQQQHFCRLGLQFSGLGPDRLPMELADMEHAICEVDKYARKAHPNIVDNKKGRSELRRKWTPSSDPYPATPVFPDAWSHARRNITRRCHKVPTVQKRWAVENIVTHRVVQGRTECNVHWYGYSSKSDTWEPVETLFEDTPEIVNAYWKKHFGKCYSMAHL
;
A
#
# COMPACT_ATOMS: atom_id res chain seq x y z
N MET A 1 -0.88 -4.71 -27.27
CA MET A 1 -2.08 -5.41 -26.73
C MET A 1 -2.74 -4.51 -25.69
N PRO A 2 -4.02 -4.72 -25.37
CA PRO A 2 -5.09 -3.86 -25.79
C PRO A 2 -5.23 -2.64 -24.86
N PRO A 3 -5.69 -1.54 -25.40
CA PRO A 3 -5.61 -0.19 -24.85
C PRO A 3 -6.69 0.01 -23.82
N ILE A 4 -6.30 0.65 -22.73
CA ILE A 4 -7.06 0.64 -21.50
C ILE A 4 -7.81 1.99 -21.48
N ARG A 5 -9.12 2.03 -21.83
CA ARG A 5 -9.90 3.31 -21.91
C ARG A 5 -10.99 3.49 -20.85
N THR A 6 -11.02 4.71 -20.28
CA THR A 6 -12.06 5.28 -19.41
C THR A 6 -13.11 6.10 -20.16
N LYS A 7 -14.39 6.00 -19.76
CA LYS A 7 -15.49 6.89 -20.20
C LYS A 7 -15.41 8.26 -19.50
N ASN A 8 -14.84 9.27 -20.15
CA ASN A 8 -14.95 10.65 -19.66
C ASN A 8 -16.27 11.29 -20.12
N THR A 9 -17.12 11.63 -19.15
CA THR A 9 -18.14 12.68 -19.26
C THR A 9 -17.48 14.01 -18.89
N THR A 10 -17.07 14.80 -19.88
CA THR A 10 -16.72 16.21 -19.70
C THR A 10 -17.90 17.07 -20.12
N ASP A 11 -18.62 17.60 -19.13
CA ASP A 11 -19.30 18.88 -19.23
C ASP A 11 -18.94 19.68 -17.97
N ASN A 12 -18.01 20.63 -18.15
CA ASN A 12 -17.95 21.92 -17.46
C ASN A 12 -16.62 22.59 -17.80
N THR A 13 -16.65 23.38 -18.88
CA THR A 13 -15.72 24.46 -19.16
C THR A 13 -15.82 25.51 -18.05
N ILE A 14 -14.75 25.69 -17.28
CA ILE A 14 -14.50 26.95 -16.56
C ILE A 14 -13.21 27.51 -17.14
N ALA A 15 -13.35 28.62 -17.85
CA ALA A 15 -12.24 29.44 -18.28
C ALA A 15 -11.52 30.03 -17.05
N CYS A 16 -10.19 29.94 -17.06
CA CYS A 16 -9.34 30.84 -16.28
C CYS A 16 -8.25 31.32 -17.22
N SER A 17 -8.41 32.57 -17.65
CA SER A 17 -7.28 33.43 -17.96
C SER A 17 -6.44 33.57 -16.70
N ASP A 18 -5.14 33.40 -16.80
CA ASP A 18 -4.23 34.53 -16.69
C ASP A 18 -2.83 34.05 -17.04
N ALA A 19 -2.22 34.81 -17.96
CA ALA A 19 -0.83 34.71 -18.33
C ALA A 19 0.03 35.21 -17.18
N GLU A 20 1.17 34.58 -16.95
CA GLU A 20 2.41 35.34 -16.77
C GLU A 20 3.64 34.47 -17.03
N ASP A 21 4.61 35.16 -17.59
CA ASP A 21 5.80 34.75 -18.30
C ASP A 21 6.91 34.24 -17.37
N SER A 22 7.74 33.32 -17.84
CA SER A 22 9.19 33.33 -17.60
C SER A 22 9.87 32.15 -18.33
N THR A 23 10.20 32.45 -19.58
CA THR A 23 11.44 32.09 -20.28
C THR A 23 12.54 31.42 -19.45
N PHE A 24 12.99 30.23 -19.88
CA PHE A 24 14.43 29.91 -19.99
C PHE A 24 14.64 28.86 -21.09
N ALA A 25 15.46 29.23 -22.08
CA ALA A 25 15.87 28.43 -23.24
C ALA A 25 17.09 27.54 -22.89
N PRO A 26 17.43 26.55 -23.75
CA PRO A 26 18.25 25.39 -23.39
C PRO A 26 19.75 25.63 -23.60
N ILE A 27 20.59 24.91 -22.85
CA ILE A 27 22.05 24.85 -23.08
C ILE A 27 22.43 23.43 -23.50
N ILE A 28 23.14 23.34 -24.62
CA ILE A 28 23.67 22.13 -25.26
C ILE A 28 25.18 22.03 -24.98
N ARG A 29 25.60 20.80 -24.60
CA ARG A 29 26.91 20.09 -24.72
C ARG A 29 28.20 20.75 -24.20
N GLU A 30 28.99 19.96 -23.46
CA GLU A 30 30.24 19.36 -24.00
C GLU A 30 30.84 18.26 -23.09
N SER A 31 31.86 17.60 -23.64
CA SER A 31 32.38 16.24 -23.45
C SER A 31 33.43 16.03 -22.34
N ALA A 32 33.66 14.74 -22.04
CA ALA A 32 34.56 14.11 -21.04
C ALA A 32 36.07 14.47 -21.11
N PRO A 33 36.92 14.00 -20.15
CA PRO A 33 37.55 12.68 -20.31
C PRO A 33 37.80 11.83 -19.03
N LYS A 34 38.20 10.58 -19.29
CA LYS A 34 38.50 9.40 -18.43
C LYS A 34 39.74 9.54 -17.51
N ALA A 35 39.75 8.76 -16.40
CA ALA A 35 40.83 7.84 -15.96
C ALA A 35 40.54 7.31 -14.52
N PHE A 36 40.24 6.02 -14.33
CA PHE A 36 41.12 4.93 -13.85
C PHE A 36 41.45 4.93 -12.33
N LEU A 37 40.97 3.92 -11.59
CA LEU A 37 41.79 2.84 -11.00
C LEU A 37 40.96 1.82 -10.20
N ASP A 38 41.41 0.57 -10.32
CA ASP A 38 40.86 -0.71 -9.88
C ASP A 38 40.97 -1.02 -8.37
N LEU A 39 40.20 -2.05 -7.95
CA LEU A 39 40.51 -3.17 -7.01
C LEU A 39 39.41 -3.43 -5.95
N PRO A 40 39.25 -4.67 -5.42
CA PRO A 40 38.64 -5.80 -6.11
C PRO A 40 37.46 -6.42 -5.33
N ALA A 41 36.74 -7.31 -6.02
CA ALA A 41 35.62 -8.09 -5.54
C ALA A 41 35.95 -8.99 -4.33
N LEU A 42 35.10 -8.95 -3.31
CA LEU A 42 35.02 -9.98 -2.28
C LEU A 42 33.88 -10.94 -2.62
N GLN A 43 34.29 -12.17 -2.94
CA GLN A 43 33.45 -13.36 -2.99
C GLN A 43 32.83 -13.59 -1.61
N LEU A 44 31.51 -13.81 -1.55
CA LEU A 44 30.88 -14.46 -0.41
C LEU A 44 30.09 -15.65 -0.92
N THR A 45 30.60 -16.79 -0.49
CA THR A 45 30.22 -18.16 -0.79
C THR A 45 28.84 -18.51 -0.27
N CYS A 46 28.13 -19.30 -1.08
CA CYS A 46 26.97 -20.09 -0.70
C CYS A 46 27.25 -20.94 0.54
N LEU A 47 26.35 -20.93 1.52
CA LEU A 47 26.06 -22.11 2.32
C LEU A 47 24.55 -22.18 2.58
N GLU A 48 23.95 -23.18 1.94
CA GLU A 48 22.66 -23.76 2.29
C GLU A 48 22.84 -24.59 3.57
N SER A 49 21.84 -24.60 4.44
CA SER A 49 21.59 -25.76 5.31
C SER A 49 20.11 -25.81 5.70
N GLU A 50 19.44 -26.82 5.20
CA GLU A 50 18.15 -27.32 5.68
C GLU A 50 18.36 -28.36 6.81
N HIS A 51 17.28 -28.56 7.58
CA HIS A 51 16.89 -29.76 8.35
C HIS A 51 17.28 -29.95 9.84
N ASP A 52 16.20 -29.93 10.65
CA ASP A 52 15.65 -30.95 11.56
C ASP A 52 16.19 -31.25 12.98
N ASP A 53 15.25 -31.08 13.93
CA ASP A 53 14.85 -31.92 15.07
C ASP A 53 15.87 -32.73 15.89
N TYR A 54 15.93 -32.50 17.21
CA TYR A 54 15.37 -33.43 18.23
C TYR A 54 15.47 -32.86 19.66
N ALA A 55 14.46 -33.18 20.48
CA ALA A 55 14.36 -32.84 21.90
C ALA A 55 15.19 -33.77 22.80
N SER A 56 15.61 -33.29 23.98
CA SER A 56 15.20 -33.79 25.32
C SER A 56 16.29 -33.71 26.43
N GLN A 57 15.84 -33.19 27.58
CA GLN A 57 16.12 -33.59 28.98
C GLN A 57 17.46 -33.24 29.69
N LEU A 58 17.30 -32.32 30.66
CA LEU A 58 17.95 -32.04 31.97
C LEU A 58 18.35 -33.29 32.83
N PRO A 59 18.90 -33.19 34.08
CA PRO A 59 19.33 -32.03 34.93
C PRO A 59 20.64 -32.21 35.79
N VAL A 60 20.88 -31.21 36.67
CA VAL A 60 21.48 -31.23 38.04
C VAL A 60 23.00 -30.94 38.18
N GLU A 61 23.39 -29.83 38.83
CA GLU A 61 23.85 -29.80 40.24
C GLU A 61 24.25 -28.41 40.77
N GLN A 62 24.09 -28.28 42.09
CA GLN A 62 24.21 -27.09 42.92
C GLN A 62 25.66 -26.84 43.35
N ALA A 63 26.01 -25.56 43.59
CA ALA A 63 27.02 -25.22 44.59
C ALA A 63 26.62 -23.94 45.34
N ARG A 64 26.37 -24.11 46.64
CA ARG A 64 26.29 -23.05 47.66
C ARG A 64 27.69 -22.71 48.15
N LEU A 65 27.94 -21.44 48.49
CA LEU A 65 28.85 -20.85 49.51
C LEU A 65 28.78 -19.32 49.30
N SER A 66 28.93 -18.39 50.24
CA SER A 66 28.66 -18.27 51.68
C SER A 66 28.68 -16.75 51.99
N ARG A 67 27.86 -16.35 52.97
CA ARG A 67 27.71 -15.03 53.63
C ARG A 67 28.97 -14.13 53.71
N SER A 68 28.80 -12.80 53.60
CA SER A 68 28.93 -11.89 54.76
C SER A 68 28.60 -10.41 54.48
N SER A 69 28.14 -9.76 55.56
CA SER A 69 28.14 -8.33 55.90
C SER A 69 27.11 -7.40 55.24
N GLY A 70 26.14 -7.00 56.06
CA GLY A 70 25.15 -5.99 55.70
C GLY A 70 25.61 -4.57 56.00
N LYS A 71 24.92 -3.61 55.39
CA LYS A 71 24.76 -2.25 55.88
C LYS A 71 23.35 -1.75 55.53
N PHE A 72 22.69 -1.29 56.58
CA PHE A 72 21.37 -0.68 56.69
C PHE A 72 20.88 0.13 55.48
N TYR A 73 19.69 -0.22 54.98
CA TYR A 73 18.79 0.74 54.32
C TYR A 73 17.41 0.69 54.99
N ARG A 74 16.96 1.85 55.47
CA ARG A 74 15.65 2.07 56.07
C ARG A 74 14.54 1.74 55.06
N LYS A 75 13.58 0.90 55.47
CA LYS A 75 12.31 0.70 54.76
C LYS A 75 11.54 2.03 54.71
N PRO A 76 11.12 2.53 53.55
CA PRO A 76 10.08 3.55 53.51
C PRO A 76 8.74 2.92 53.87
N SER A 77 7.98 3.65 54.69
CA SER A 77 6.65 3.30 55.16
C SER A 77 5.74 2.87 54.01
N VAL A 78 5.04 1.76 54.21
CA VAL A 78 3.98 1.29 53.31
C VAL A 78 2.85 2.32 53.35
N VAL A 79 2.81 3.21 52.36
CA VAL A 79 1.58 3.93 52.03
C VAL A 79 0.64 2.86 51.48
N LEU A 80 -0.44 2.57 52.20
CA LEU A 80 -1.56 1.78 51.70
C LEU A 80 -2.16 2.53 50.50
N ILE A 81 -1.64 2.25 49.30
CA ILE A 81 -2.27 2.64 48.05
C ILE A 81 -3.58 1.86 48.01
N ARG A 82 -4.70 2.58 48.18
CA ARG A 82 -6.04 2.04 47.99
C ARG A 82 -6.05 1.27 46.66
N ALA A 83 -6.56 0.03 46.72
CA ALA A 83 -6.78 -0.78 45.53
C ALA A 83 -7.42 0.07 44.41
N PRO A 84 -6.97 -0.06 43.15
CA PRO A 84 -7.57 0.67 42.06
C PRO A 84 -9.07 0.34 42.04
N ARG A 85 -9.90 1.38 42.19
CA ARG A 85 -11.34 1.27 41.95
C ARG A 85 -11.51 0.59 40.59
N LYS A 86 -12.41 -0.41 40.52
CA LYS A 86 -12.86 -1.00 39.24
C LYS A 86 -13.04 0.13 38.23
N PRO A 87 -12.47 0.06 37.01
CA PRO A 87 -12.70 1.10 36.03
C PRO A 87 -14.21 1.17 35.81
N SER A 88 -14.82 2.29 36.19
CA SER A 88 -16.17 2.60 35.76
C SER A 88 -16.17 2.49 34.25
N SER A 89 -17.13 1.77 33.68
CA SER A 89 -17.39 1.76 32.24
C SER A 89 -17.70 3.19 31.80
N GLN A 90 -16.68 4.00 31.56
CA GLN A 90 -16.83 5.29 30.90
C GLN A 90 -17.22 4.93 29.47
N GLN A 91 -18.53 4.94 29.20
CA GLN A 91 -19.00 5.02 27.83
C GLN A 91 -18.29 6.21 27.20
N CYS A 92 -17.49 5.95 26.17
CA CYS A 92 -16.90 7.01 25.39
C CYS A 92 -18.03 7.91 24.90
N GLU A 93 -17.91 9.21 25.15
CA GLU A 93 -18.86 10.20 24.66
C GLU A 93 -19.08 10.02 23.16
N THR A 94 -20.28 10.37 22.69
CA THR A 94 -20.60 10.30 21.27
C THR A 94 -19.66 11.19 20.47
N ILE A 95 -19.22 10.69 19.31
CA ILE A 95 -18.30 11.41 18.43
C ILE A 95 -19.10 11.92 17.23
N THR A 96 -19.03 13.21 16.93
CA THR A 96 -19.69 13.78 15.75
C THR A 96 -18.68 14.00 14.62
N VAL A 97 -18.90 13.37 13.47
CA VAL A 97 -18.07 13.53 12.27
C VAL A 97 -18.97 13.81 11.07
N ASN A 98 -18.71 14.89 10.33
CA ASN A 98 -19.55 15.36 9.21
C ASN A 98 -21.04 15.46 9.57
N GLY A 99 -21.38 15.88 10.80
CA GLY A 99 -22.76 15.95 11.28
C GLY A 99 -23.41 14.61 11.64
N HIS A 100 -22.70 13.49 11.46
CA HIS A 100 -23.16 12.16 11.90
C HIS A 100 -22.69 11.87 13.32
N VAL A 101 -23.64 11.53 14.20
CA VAL A 101 -23.35 11.13 15.58
C VAL A 101 -22.99 9.63 15.60
N LEU A 102 -21.73 9.34 15.93
CA LEU A 102 -21.17 8.01 16.05
C LEU A 102 -21.09 7.60 17.52
N LYS A 103 -21.39 6.33 17.78
CA LYS A 103 -21.39 5.74 19.12
C LYS A 103 -20.21 4.77 19.24
N PRO A 104 -19.10 5.15 19.87
CA PRO A 104 -17.95 4.27 19.99
C PRO A 104 -18.28 3.03 20.84
N THR A 105 -17.69 1.89 20.47
CA THR A 105 -17.65 0.67 21.29
C THR A 105 -16.32 0.60 22.04
N ILE A 106 -16.12 -0.41 22.88
CA ILE A 106 -14.82 -0.68 23.53
C ILE A 106 -13.68 -0.91 22.51
N VAL A 107 -13.99 -1.29 21.28
CA VAL A 107 -12.99 -1.48 20.22
C VAL A 107 -12.38 -0.14 19.81
N PHE A 108 -13.09 0.98 19.98
CA PHE A 108 -12.54 2.31 19.74
C PHE A 108 -11.34 2.61 20.65
N ASP A 109 -11.46 2.35 21.96
CA ASP A 109 -10.36 2.52 22.90
C ASP A 109 -9.28 1.45 22.71
N THR A 110 -9.69 0.25 22.31
CA THR A 110 -8.77 -0.85 21.97
C THR A 110 -7.84 -0.47 20.82
N PHE A 111 -8.32 0.29 19.84
CA PHE A 111 -7.49 0.77 18.73
C PHE A 111 -6.29 1.58 19.22
N TRP A 112 -6.52 2.54 20.11
CA TRP A 112 -5.46 3.40 20.65
C TRP A 112 -4.47 2.62 21.51
N ARG A 113 -4.99 1.71 22.36
CA ARG A 113 -4.14 0.80 23.17
C ARG A 113 -3.29 -0.09 22.29
N TRP A 114 -3.88 -0.63 21.22
CA TRP A 114 -3.17 -1.48 20.26
C TRP A 114 -2.07 -0.70 19.54
N CYS A 115 -2.34 0.52 19.07
CA CYS A 115 -1.35 1.35 18.39
C CYS A 115 -0.15 1.67 19.30
N ALA A 116 -0.42 2.01 20.57
CA ALA A 116 0.61 2.30 21.56
C ALA A 116 1.46 1.07 21.90
N GLU A 117 0.82 -0.06 22.22
CA GLU A 117 1.53 -1.29 22.56
C GLU A 117 2.32 -1.83 21.36
N ARG A 118 1.73 -1.82 20.17
CA ARG A 118 2.38 -2.33 18.97
C ARG A 118 3.59 -1.50 18.57
N LYS A 119 3.55 -0.18 18.80
CA LYS A 119 4.72 0.69 18.60
C LYS A 119 5.79 0.46 19.67
N SER A 120 5.40 0.28 20.93
CA SER A 120 6.31 -0.10 22.02
C SER A 120 7.06 -1.41 21.72
N ILE A 121 6.37 -2.42 21.18
CA ILE A 121 7.00 -3.66 20.70
C ILE A 121 8.05 -3.39 19.63
N ASP A 122 7.78 -2.52 18.64
CA ASP A 122 8.77 -2.15 17.62
C ASP A 122 9.99 -1.47 18.26
N ASP A 123 9.79 -0.55 19.19
CA ASP A 123 10.88 0.14 19.89
C ASP A 123 11.77 -0.79 20.70
N ARG A 124 11.18 -1.68 21.52
CA ARG A 124 11.91 -2.68 22.31
C ARG A 124 12.73 -3.61 21.41
N ARG A 125 12.15 -4.03 20.28
CA ARG A 125 12.85 -4.86 19.28
C ARG A 125 14.04 -4.14 18.67
N ARG A 126 13.89 -2.86 18.30
CA ARG A 126 14.98 -2.04 17.75
C ARG A 126 16.07 -1.74 18.76
N ALA A 127 15.71 -1.62 20.04
CA ALA A 127 16.64 -1.50 21.14
C ALA A 127 17.39 -2.80 21.46
N GLY A 128 17.05 -3.92 20.82
CA GLY A 128 17.68 -5.22 21.06
C GLY A 128 17.24 -5.88 22.36
N GLU A 129 16.10 -5.46 22.93
CA GLU A 129 15.57 -6.10 24.13
C GLU A 129 15.18 -7.57 23.86
N PRO A 130 15.36 -8.47 24.84
CA PRO A 130 14.98 -9.86 24.69
C PRO A 130 13.45 -10.03 24.66
N PHE A 131 12.99 -11.09 24.02
CA PHE A 131 11.59 -11.53 24.10
C PHE A 131 11.25 -11.99 25.54
N PRO A 132 10.02 -11.75 26.07
CA PRO A 132 8.87 -11.12 25.43
C PRO A 132 8.90 -9.59 25.43
N TRP A 133 8.52 -8.99 24.30
CA TRP A 133 8.45 -7.52 24.16
C TRP A 133 7.11 -6.93 24.58
N THR A 134 6.18 -7.72 25.13
CA THR A 134 4.86 -7.26 25.57
C THR A 134 4.24 -8.29 26.51
N GLU A 135 3.37 -7.84 27.40
CA GLU A 135 2.53 -8.71 28.23
C GLU A 135 1.22 -9.11 27.55
N ASP A 136 0.87 -8.51 26.41
CA ASP A 136 -0.35 -8.85 25.67
C ASP A 136 -0.23 -10.24 25.02
N GLU A 137 -0.99 -11.21 25.52
CA GLU A 137 -0.99 -12.60 25.05
C GLU A 137 -1.38 -12.77 23.58
N ILE A 138 -2.24 -11.88 23.06
CA ILE A 138 -2.66 -11.91 21.66
C ILE A 138 -1.51 -11.44 20.78
N MET A 139 -0.85 -10.33 21.13
CA MET A 139 0.31 -9.81 20.38
C MET A 139 1.55 -10.70 20.52
N LYS A 140 1.73 -11.39 21.65
CA LYS A 140 2.83 -12.37 21.84
C LYS A 140 2.75 -13.55 20.86
N THR A 141 1.55 -13.97 20.48
CA THR A 141 1.35 -15.28 19.80
C THR A 141 0.81 -15.17 18.37
N LYS A 142 0.33 -13.99 17.97
CA LYS A 142 -0.29 -13.76 16.65
C LYS A 142 0.48 -12.74 15.83
N PHE A 143 0.42 -12.91 14.51
CA PHE A 143 1.08 -12.01 13.58
C PHE A 143 0.27 -10.72 13.42
N PHE A 144 0.92 -9.59 13.68
CA PHE A 144 0.41 -8.25 13.41
C PHE A 144 1.49 -7.38 12.76
N CYS A 145 1.05 -6.53 11.84
CA CYS A 145 1.89 -5.49 11.28
C CYS A 145 2.25 -4.42 12.34
N ASN A 146 3.20 -3.55 12.03
CA ASN A 146 3.59 -2.43 12.88
C ASN A 146 2.50 -1.33 12.88
N THR A 147 2.50 -0.45 13.89
CA THR A 147 1.57 0.69 13.94
C THR A 147 1.77 1.62 12.73
N TYR A 148 3.03 1.86 12.36
CA TYR A 148 3.39 2.59 11.16
C TYR A 148 3.68 1.61 10.03
N ARG A 149 2.97 1.76 8.91
CA ARG A 149 3.11 0.88 7.74
C ARG A 149 4.54 0.86 7.23
N VAL A 150 5.23 1.99 7.28
CA VAL A 150 6.61 2.14 6.79
C VAL A 150 7.59 1.20 7.52
N LEU A 151 7.29 0.83 8.76
CA LEU A 151 8.14 -0.02 9.59
C LEU A 151 7.95 -1.52 9.33
N ASP A 152 6.96 -1.92 8.53
CA ASP A 152 6.75 -3.33 8.18
C ASP A 152 7.93 -3.88 7.37
N LYS A 153 8.27 -5.16 7.59
CA LYS A 153 9.35 -5.85 6.85
C LYS A 153 9.23 -5.69 5.34
N THR A 154 8.01 -5.80 4.81
CA THR A 154 7.76 -5.64 3.37
C THR A 154 7.96 -4.20 2.91
N SER A 155 7.51 -3.20 3.68
CA SER A 155 7.71 -1.79 3.35
C SER A 155 9.19 -1.42 3.37
N GLN A 156 9.93 -1.87 4.38
CA GLN A 156 11.38 -1.71 4.47
C GLN A 156 12.10 -2.34 3.26
N PHE A 157 11.68 -3.53 2.84
CA PHE A 157 12.21 -4.17 1.63
C PHE A 157 11.91 -3.35 0.37
N ILE A 158 10.69 -2.83 0.21
CA ILE A 158 10.35 -1.98 -0.94
C ILE A 158 11.26 -0.75 -0.99
N ILE A 159 11.44 -0.06 0.14
CA ILE A 159 12.26 1.16 0.21
C ILE A 159 13.71 0.86 -0.19
N VAL A 160 14.33 -0.13 0.46
CA VAL A 160 15.77 -0.39 0.32
C VAL A 160 16.10 -1.14 -0.97
N GLU A 161 15.35 -2.19 -1.29
CA GLU A 161 15.72 -3.14 -2.35
C GLU A 161 15.03 -2.85 -3.69
N VAL A 162 13.83 -2.25 -3.66
CA VAL A 162 13.04 -2.01 -4.88
C VAL A 162 13.15 -0.56 -5.35
N VAL A 163 13.10 0.41 -4.44
CA VAL A 163 13.14 1.84 -4.77
C VAL A 163 14.58 2.36 -4.88
N GLN A 164 15.35 2.26 -3.78
CA GLN A 164 16.67 2.90 -3.68
C GLN A 164 17.76 2.26 -4.55
N LYS A 165 17.61 0.98 -4.93
CA LYS A 165 18.56 0.31 -5.84
C LYS A 165 18.20 0.52 -7.31
N GLY A 166 19.22 0.55 -8.15
CA GLY A 166 19.10 0.67 -9.61
C GLY A 166 18.82 2.11 -10.08
N SER A 167 18.43 2.23 -11.35
CA SER A 167 18.14 3.53 -11.97
C SER A 167 17.04 4.27 -11.23
N GLN A 168 17.28 5.56 -10.97
CA GLN A 168 16.32 6.47 -10.35
C GLN A 168 15.47 7.23 -11.40
N ASP A 169 15.53 6.80 -12.66
CA ASP A 169 14.57 7.24 -13.67
C ASP A 169 13.13 6.88 -13.23
N PRO A 170 12.16 7.79 -13.34
CA PRO A 170 10.78 7.54 -12.91
C PRO A 170 10.14 6.29 -13.54
N GLY A 171 10.41 6.01 -14.81
CA GLY A 171 9.88 4.82 -15.49
C GLY A 171 10.45 3.53 -14.89
N GLU A 172 11.76 3.52 -14.64
CA GLU A 172 12.44 2.39 -14.01
C GLU A 172 11.94 2.13 -12.57
N ILE A 173 11.71 3.18 -11.78
CA ILE A 173 11.13 3.06 -10.44
C ILE A 173 9.70 2.51 -10.50
N VAL A 174 8.84 3.07 -11.36
CA VAL A 174 7.46 2.61 -11.52
C VAL A 174 7.43 1.13 -11.90
N PHE A 175 8.27 0.71 -12.85
CA PHE A 175 8.39 -0.69 -13.25
C PHE A 175 8.72 -1.60 -12.07
N ARG A 176 9.81 -1.30 -11.33
CA ARG A 176 10.24 -2.11 -10.18
C ARG A 176 9.17 -2.18 -9.09
N VAL A 177 8.59 -1.04 -8.73
CA VAL A 177 7.56 -0.96 -7.67
C VAL A 177 6.29 -1.69 -8.08
N PHE A 178 5.85 -1.56 -9.33
CA PHE A 178 4.67 -2.24 -9.84
C PHE A 178 4.91 -3.75 -9.91
N LEU A 179 6.04 -4.19 -10.46
CA LEU A 179 6.43 -5.60 -10.52
C LEU A 179 6.46 -6.24 -9.13
N PHE A 180 7.09 -5.59 -8.15
CA PHE A 180 7.06 -6.07 -6.76
C PHE A 180 5.63 -6.13 -6.25
N SER A 181 4.83 -5.09 -6.51
CA SER A 181 3.45 -4.99 -6.03
C SER A 181 2.53 -6.07 -6.61
N ILE A 182 2.80 -6.64 -7.79
CA ILE A 182 2.05 -7.79 -8.33
C ILE A 182 2.07 -8.96 -7.33
N PHE A 183 3.26 -9.35 -6.89
CA PHE A 183 3.47 -10.52 -6.03
C PHE A 183 3.41 -10.20 -4.55
N THR A 184 3.84 -8.98 -4.18
CA THR A 184 4.00 -8.48 -2.80
C THR A 184 4.73 -9.50 -1.91
N LYS A 185 5.77 -10.14 -2.47
CA LYS A 185 6.48 -11.25 -1.83
C LYS A 185 7.99 -11.11 -2.05
N ILE A 186 8.73 -10.94 -0.95
CA ILE A 186 10.18 -10.71 -0.93
C ILE A 186 10.92 -11.85 -1.65
N GLU A 187 10.54 -13.09 -1.37
CA GLU A 187 11.26 -14.24 -1.90
C GLU A 187 11.07 -14.37 -3.42
N THR A 188 9.92 -13.91 -3.95
CA THR A 188 9.68 -13.89 -5.40
C THR A 188 10.52 -12.82 -6.08
N TRP A 189 10.68 -11.64 -5.47
CA TRP A 189 11.58 -10.60 -5.95
C TRP A 189 13.04 -11.09 -5.98
N GLN A 190 13.54 -11.62 -4.87
CA GLN A 190 14.92 -12.12 -4.77
C GLN A 190 15.21 -13.23 -5.78
N TRP A 191 14.22 -14.05 -6.11
CA TRP A 191 14.36 -15.06 -7.15
C TRP A 191 14.47 -14.48 -8.56
N LEU A 192 13.63 -13.49 -8.88
CA LEU A 192 13.72 -12.77 -10.15
C LEU A 192 15.11 -12.15 -10.29
N GLU A 193 15.58 -11.44 -9.26
CA GLU A 193 16.90 -10.80 -9.25
C GLU A 193 18.03 -11.85 -9.40
N LYS A 194 17.97 -12.97 -8.66
CA LYS A 194 18.95 -14.06 -8.78
C LYS A 194 19.02 -14.67 -10.19
N LYS A 195 17.90 -14.72 -10.91
CA LYS A 195 17.83 -15.40 -12.22
C LYS A 195 17.98 -14.46 -13.42
N LEU A 196 17.63 -13.19 -13.25
CA LEU A 196 17.59 -12.21 -14.33
C LEU A 196 18.69 -11.13 -14.18
N GLY A 197 19.31 -11.03 -13.01
CA GLY A 197 20.22 -9.95 -12.66
C GLY A 197 19.45 -8.70 -12.26
N SER A 198 19.99 -7.53 -12.61
CA SER A 198 19.34 -6.25 -12.33
C SER A 198 17.97 -6.17 -12.99
N ILE A 199 16.95 -5.88 -12.18
CA ILE A 199 15.56 -5.74 -12.62
C ILE A 199 15.36 -4.34 -13.19
N THR A 200 15.26 -4.23 -14.52
CA THR A 200 15.09 -2.97 -15.24
C THR A 200 13.94 -3.05 -16.24
N TRP A 201 13.31 -1.92 -16.53
CA TRP A 201 12.33 -1.81 -17.60
C TRP A 201 13.01 -1.93 -18.96
N ARG A 202 14.15 -1.27 -19.15
CA ARG A 202 14.92 -1.31 -20.41
C ARG A 202 15.22 -2.73 -20.89
N ASP A 203 15.52 -3.65 -19.98
CA ASP A 203 15.94 -5.02 -20.31
C ASP A 203 14.81 -6.04 -20.09
N PHE A 204 13.58 -5.57 -19.87
CA PHE A 204 12.41 -6.42 -19.64
C PHE A 204 12.05 -7.23 -20.88
N SER A 205 11.87 -8.54 -20.69
CA SER A 205 11.27 -9.44 -21.68
C SER A 205 10.21 -10.29 -20.97
N GLN A 206 8.98 -10.21 -21.46
CA GLN A 206 7.86 -10.94 -20.90
C GLN A 206 8.13 -12.45 -20.88
N GLU A 207 8.69 -12.98 -21.97
CA GLU A 207 9.01 -14.40 -22.15
C GLU A 207 9.99 -14.89 -21.07
N ARG A 208 11.10 -14.16 -20.88
CA ARG A 208 12.12 -14.51 -19.89
C ARG A 208 11.58 -14.48 -18.46
N TYR A 209 10.74 -13.50 -18.13
CA TYR A 209 10.12 -13.40 -16.81
C TYR A 209 9.12 -14.53 -16.57
N ILE A 210 8.32 -14.88 -17.59
CA ILE A 210 7.39 -16.01 -17.52
C ILE A 210 8.15 -17.31 -17.24
N GLU A 211 9.21 -17.62 -17.98
CA GLU A 211 10.00 -18.84 -17.78
C GLU A 211 10.58 -18.95 -16.36
N VAL A 212 11.12 -17.83 -15.84
CA VAL A 212 11.71 -17.78 -14.49
C VAL A 212 10.66 -17.98 -13.40
N LEU A 213 9.48 -17.38 -13.56
CA LEU A 213 8.39 -17.51 -12.61
C LEU A 213 7.71 -18.87 -12.68
N GLU A 214 7.57 -19.45 -13.87
CA GLU A 214 6.99 -20.78 -14.08
C GLU A 214 7.83 -21.85 -13.38
N LYS A 215 9.15 -21.79 -13.53
CA LYS A 215 10.08 -22.66 -12.78
C LYS A 215 9.93 -22.52 -11.26
N ARG A 216 9.73 -21.31 -10.75
CA ARG A 216 9.49 -21.08 -9.32
C ARG A 216 8.13 -21.62 -8.87
N ALA A 217 7.09 -21.42 -9.68
CA ALA A 217 5.72 -21.81 -9.37
C ALA A 217 5.55 -23.32 -9.18
N GLN A 218 6.43 -24.14 -9.77
CA GLN A 218 6.45 -25.59 -9.59
C GLN A 218 6.69 -26.03 -8.14
N THR A 219 7.44 -25.24 -7.37
CA THR A 219 7.86 -25.61 -6.00
C THR A 219 7.44 -24.59 -4.94
N HIS A 220 7.17 -23.34 -5.33
CA HIS A 220 6.92 -22.24 -4.40
C HIS A 220 5.74 -21.37 -4.86
N THR A 221 4.98 -20.84 -3.89
CA THR A 221 3.98 -19.82 -4.19
C THR A 221 4.63 -18.50 -4.63
N LEU A 222 4.10 -17.89 -5.69
CA LEU A 222 4.61 -16.60 -6.20
C LEU A 222 4.07 -15.41 -5.41
N TYR A 223 2.84 -15.51 -4.90
CA TYR A 223 2.13 -14.43 -4.22
C TYR A 223 2.17 -14.60 -2.70
N THR A 224 2.12 -13.48 -1.98
CA THR A 224 1.84 -13.51 -0.54
C THR A 224 0.37 -13.85 -0.28
N GLY A 225 0.03 -14.50 0.84
CA GLY A 225 -1.37 -14.85 1.18
C GLY A 225 -2.29 -13.65 1.42
N ALA A 226 -1.72 -12.44 1.57
CA ALA A 226 -2.45 -11.17 1.66
C ALA A 226 -2.44 -10.44 0.29
N PHE A 227 -3.17 -9.33 0.15
CA PHE A 227 -3.13 -8.50 -1.07
C PHE A 227 -3.41 -9.23 -2.39
N GLN A 228 -4.17 -10.32 -2.31
CA GLN A 228 -4.55 -11.16 -3.44
C GLN A 228 -5.36 -10.36 -4.45
N SER A 229 -4.97 -10.44 -5.72
CA SER A 229 -5.66 -9.82 -6.83
C SER A 229 -5.91 -10.88 -7.91
N PRO A 230 -7.15 -11.03 -8.42
CA PRO A 230 -7.35 -11.81 -9.62
C PRO A 230 -6.60 -11.13 -10.77
N GLY A 231 -5.88 -11.91 -11.57
CA GLY A 231 -5.30 -11.41 -12.81
C GLY A 231 -6.39 -10.94 -13.78
N PRO A 232 -6.08 -10.04 -14.70
CA PRO A 232 -6.96 -9.79 -15.82
C PRO A 232 -7.24 -11.12 -16.53
N LYS A 233 -8.47 -11.32 -17.00
CA LYS A 233 -8.84 -12.53 -17.77
C LYS A 233 -8.46 -12.31 -19.23
N TRP A 234 -7.19 -12.50 -19.53
CA TRP A 234 -6.64 -12.34 -20.87
C TRP A 234 -6.13 -13.69 -21.41
N ASP A 235 -5.06 -13.66 -22.19
CA ASP A 235 -4.57 -14.73 -23.08
C ASP A 235 -4.15 -15.99 -22.32
N TYR A 236 -3.74 -15.83 -21.06
CA TYR A 236 -3.19 -16.92 -20.27
C TYR A 236 -4.18 -17.43 -19.23
N GLN A 237 -4.15 -18.74 -18.99
CA GLN A 237 -4.86 -19.35 -17.88
C GLN A 237 -4.23 -18.98 -16.54
N GLU A 238 -2.91 -18.80 -16.52
CA GLU A 238 -2.14 -18.50 -15.33
C GLU A 238 -2.14 -17.00 -15.01
N THR A 239 -2.66 -16.66 -13.83
CA THR A 239 -2.77 -15.29 -13.32
C THR A 239 -1.47 -14.47 -13.40
N TYR A 240 -0.30 -15.08 -13.18
CA TYR A 240 0.97 -14.34 -13.20
C TYR A 240 1.40 -13.90 -14.60
N LYS A 241 1.06 -14.67 -15.64
CA LYS A 241 1.34 -14.31 -17.04
C LYS A 241 0.49 -13.08 -17.42
N ASN A 242 -0.80 -13.07 -17.04
CA ASN A 242 -1.68 -11.91 -17.25
C ASN A 242 -1.27 -10.67 -16.43
N HIS A 243 -0.70 -10.85 -15.23
CA HIS A 243 -0.15 -9.73 -14.47
C HIS A 243 1.11 -9.12 -15.11
N LEU A 244 2.00 -9.94 -15.68
CA LEU A 244 3.15 -9.42 -16.42
C LEU A 244 2.73 -8.66 -17.67
N LEU A 245 1.69 -9.13 -18.35
CA LEU A 245 1.10 -8.41 -19.46
C LEU A 245 0.52 -7.06 -19.01
N LEU A 246 -0.14 -7.02 -17.84
CA LEU A 246 -0.68 -5.78 -17.28
C LEU A 246 0.43 -4.80 -16.94
N LEU A 247 1.53 -5.29 -16.35
CA LEU A 247 2.72 -4.49 -16.08
C LEU A 247 3.23 -3.84 -17.36
N GLN A 248 3.43 -4.63 -18.41
CA GLN A 248 3.89 -4.12 -19.70
C GLN A 248 2.94 -3.06 -20.26
N THR A 249 1.63 -3.33 -20.28
CA THR A 249 0.67 -2.35 -20.79
C THR A 249 0.68 -1.05 -19.99
N VAL A 250 0.80 -1.12 -18.66
CA VAL A 250 0.91 0.07 -17.82
C VAL A 250 2.18 0.86 -18.11
N MET A 251 3.31 0.17 -18.34
CA MET A 251 4.57 0.82 -18.70
C MET A 251 4.51 1.48 -20.08
N ASP A 252 3.96 0.80 -21.09
CA ASP A 252 3.79 1.32 -22.44
C ASP A 252 2.86 2.55 -22.49
N ASN A 253 1.95 2.68 -21.51
CA ASN A 253 1.06 3.83 -21.35
C ASN A 253 1.69 5.02 -20.57
N ASP A 254 3.00 5.00 -20.34
CA ASP A 254 3.75 6.03 -19.64
C ASP A 254 3.15 6.40 -18.27
N LEU A 255 2.90 5.38 -17.43
CA LEU A 255 2.35 5.62 -16.08
C LEU A 255 3.19 6.63 -15.30
N ALA A 256 4.53 6.59 -15.43
CA ALA A 256 5.41 7.53 -14.76
C ALA A 256 5.15 8.99 -15.18
N GLY A 257 5.11 9.28 -16.49
CA GLY A 257 4.83 10.63 -17.00
C GLY A 257 3.41 11.10 -16.70
N LYS A 258 2.43 10.19 -16.63
CA LYS A 258 1.05 10.52 -16.19
C LYS A 258 1.01 10.86 -14.70
N LEU A 259 1.66 10.08 -13.85
CA LEU A 259 1.72 10.32 -12.40
C LEU A 259 2.35 11.68 -12.07
N GLY A 260 3.39 12.08 -12.80
CA GLY A 260 4.05 13.38 -12.62
C GLY A 260 3.17 14.61 -12.92
N LYS A 261 2.05 14.43 -13.62
CA LYS A 261 1.12 15.52 -14.01
C LYS A 261 -0.02 15.72 -13.03
N PHE A 262 -0.38 14.71 -12.23
CA PHE A 262 -1.50 14.84 -11.30
C PHE A 262 -1.19 15.84 -10.19
N LYS A 263 -2.16 16.70 -9.90
CA LYS A 263 -2.02 17.73 -8.86
C LYS A 263 -2.58 17.22 -7.52
N ARG A 264 -3.40 16.17 -7.54
CA ARG A 264 -4.06 15.61 -6.36
C ARG A 264 -3.88 14.10 -6.29
N MET A 265 -3.71 13.56 -5.07
CA MET A 265 -3.42 12.14 -4.86
C MET A 265 -4.57 11.23 -5.28
N GLU A 266 -5.82 11.70 -5.12
CA GLU A 266 -7.02 10.98 -5.55
C GLU A 266 -7.14 10.84 -7.08
N GLU A 267 -6.55 11.74 -7.86
CA GLU A 267 -6.51 11.66 -9.33
C GLU A 267 -5.56 10.55 -9.77
N ALA A 268 -4.36 10.52 -9.16
CA ALA A 268 -3.39 9.46 -9.36
C ALA A 268 -3.95 8.09 -8.94
N TYR A 269 -4.64 8.03 -7.80
CA TYR A 269 -5.37 6.84 -7.37
C TYR A 269 -6.41 6.42 -8.41
N ALA A 270 -7.29 7.33 -8.84
CA ALA A 270 -8.36 7.02 -9.78
C ALA A 270 -7.79 6.50 -11.10
N TYR A 271 -6.68 7.08 -11.57
CA TYR A 271 -5.96 6.62 -12.75
C TYR A 271 -5.42 5.20 -12.56
N ILE A 272 -4.75 4.87 -11.45
CA ILE A 272 -4.27 3.51 -11.19
C ILE A 272 -5.44 2.52 -11.03
N ALA A 273 -6.47 2.90 -10.27
CA ALA A 273 -7.65 2.07 -10.01
C ALA A 273 -8.50 1.82 -11.26
N SER A 274 -8.30 2.61 -12.31
CA SER A 274 -9.00 2.42 -13.56
C SER A 274 -8.52 1.17 -14.31
N PHE A 275 -7.27 0.72 -14.12
CA PHE A 275 -6.73 -0.43 -14.84
C PHE A 275 -7.46 -1.75 -14.47
N PRO A 276 -7.56 -2.71 -15.41
CA PRO A 276 -8.05 -4.06 -15.13
C PRO A 276 -7.33 -4.67 -13.94
N SER A 277 -8.08 -5.36 -13.08
CA SER A 277 -7.57 -5.98 -11.85
C SER A 277 -6.98 -5.02 -10.80
N MET A 278 -6.97 -3.71 -11.04
CA MET A 278 -6.66 -2.71 -10.02
C MET A 278 -7.92 -2.31 -9.24
N GLY A 279 -8.41 -3.25 -8.42
CA GLY A 279 -9.46 -2.95 -7.44
C GLY A 279 -9.00 -1.90 -6.42
N ASP A 280 -9.94 -1.26 -5.75
CA ASP A 280 -9.72 -0.09 -4.88
C ASP A 280 -8.55 -0.27 -3.90
N PHE A 281 -8.53 -1.42 -3.23
CA PHE A 281 -7.45 -1.74 -2.29
C PHE A 281 -6.08 -1.87 -2.96
N LYS A 282 -5.98 -2.58 -4.11
CA LYS A 282 -4.70 -2.83 -4.76
C LYS A 282 -4.11 -1.55 -5.35
N ALA A 283 -4.97 -0.72 -5.95
CA ALA A 283 -4.58 0.58 -6.49
C ALA A 283 -4.04 1.50 -5.40
N TYR A 284 -4.72 1.56 -4.24
CA TYR A 284 -4.25 2.35 -3.10
C TYR A 284 -2.92 1.84 -2.55
N GLN A 285 -2.74 0.52 -2.42
CA GLN A 285 -1.47 -0.06 -1.95
C GLN A 285 -0.31 0.18 -2.92
N LEU A 286 -0.54 0.11 -4.23
CA LEU A 286 0.47 0.48 -5.23
C LEU A 286 0.83 1.97 -5.12
N LEU A 287 -0.16 2.85 -4.98
CA LEU A 287 0.07 4.28 -4.80
C LEU A 287 0.88 4.58 -3.54
N LEU A 288 0.61 3.88 -2.42
CA LEU A 288 1.41 4.00 -1.20
C LEU A 288 2.85 3.48 -1.37
N ASN A 289 3.06 2.44 -2.17
CA ASN A 289 4.42 1.97 -2.47
C ASN A 289 5.19 2.96 -3.36
N LEU A 290 4.51 3.58 -4.32
CA LEU A 290 5.10 4.62 -5.18
C LEU A 290 5.45 5.89 -4.39
N SER A 291 4.73 6.21 -3.32
CA SER A 291 5.01 7.37 -2.46
C SER A 291 6.27 7.22 -1.59
N TYR A 292 6.90 6.04 -1.61
CA TYR A 292 8.24 5.84 -1.08
C TYR A 292 9.35 6.31 -2.04
N SER A 293 8.99 6.77 -3.24
CA SER A 293 9.93 7.23 -4.26
C SER A 293 9.61 8.66 -4.71
N SER A 294 10.53 9.27 -5.46
CA SER A 294 10.37 10.61 -6.01
C SER A 294 9.26 10.74 -7.07
N VAL A 295 8.69 9.62 -7.55
CA VAL A 295 7.65 9.58 -8.59
C VAL A 295 6.41 10.38 -8.19
N ILE A 296 6.03 10.33 -6.90
CA ILE A 296 4.92 11.13 -6.37
C ILE A 296 5.28 11.75 -5.01
N ASN A 297 4.91 13.01 -4.81
CA ASN A 297 5.31 13.80 -3.64
C ASN A 297 4.10 14.42 -2.93
N PHE A 298 3.05 13.62 -2.72
CA PHE A 298 1.84 13.98 -1.96
C PHE A 298 2.05 13.84 -0.45
N SER A 299 1.33 14.64 0.35
CA SER A 299 1.36 14.49 1.81
C SER A 299 0.67 13.18 2.21
N GLY A 300 1.14 12.50 3.27
CA GLY A 300 0.41 11.34 3.81
C GLY A 300 -0.95 11.70 4.43
N ASN A 301 -1.24 13.01 4.55
CA ASN A 301 -2.52 13.53 5.01
C ASN A 301 -3.50 13.86 3.88
N ASP A 302 -3.13 13.65 2.61
CA ASP A 302 -3.97 14.03 1.46
C ASP A 302 -5.19 13.11 1.33
N PHE A 303 -4.97 11.80 1.27
CA PHE A 303 -5.95 10.85 0.74
C PHE A 303 -5.85 9.46 1.39
N VAL A 304 -6.99 8.79 1.54
CA VAL A 304 -7.08 7.41 2.05
C VAL A 304 -8.28 6.68 1.48
N ILE A 305 -8.10 5.39 1.17
CA ILE A 305 -9.17 4.47 0.80
C ILE A 305 -9.21 3.32 1.82
N PRO A 306 -10.28 3.17 2.62
CA PRO A 306 -10.37 2.10 3.59
C PRO A 306 -10.54 0.75 2.89
N GLY A 307 -9.60 -0.17 3.09
CA GLY A 307 -9.73 -1.55 2.65
C GLY A 307 -10.80 -2.32 3.43
N ILE A 308 -11.13 -3.54 2.99
CA ILE A 308 -12.17 -4.36 3.63
C ILE A 308 -11.94 -4.62 5.12
N GLY A 309 -10.67 -4.72 5.55
CA GLY A 309 -10.29 -4.89 6.94
C GLY A 309 -10.51 -3.61 7.75
N ALA A 310 -10.10 -2.46 7.22
CA ALA A 310 -10.36 -1.17 7.86
C ALA A 310 -11.86 -0.86 7.94
N VAL A 311 -12.64 -1.15 6.88
CA VAL A 311 -14.10 -1.05 6.88
C VAL A 311 -14.72 -1.90 7.99
N SER A 312 -14.27 -3.14 8.15
CA SER A 312 -14.74 -4.03 9.23
C SER A 312 -14.33 -3.51 10.62
N GLY A 313 -13.07 -3.06 10.78
CA GLY A 313 -12.59 -2.46 12.02
C GLY A 313 -13.40 -1.23 12.44
N LEU A 314 -13.71 -0.34 11.50
CA LEU A 314 -14.59 0.80 11.73
C LEU A 314 -16.00 0.37 12.18
N VAL A 315 -16.56 -0.71 11.61
CA VAL A 315 -17.86 -1.26 12.08
C VAL A 315 -17.73 -1.79 13.50
N LYS A 316 -16.64 -2.47 13.86
CA LYS A 316 -16.43 -2.91 15.24
C LYS A 316 -16.28 -1.73 16.21
N MET A 317 -15.64 -0.64 15.78
CA MET A 317 -15.43 0.56 16.59
C MET A 317 -16.68 1.39 16.82
N PHE A 318 -17.66 1.39 15.90
CA PHE A 318 -18.82 2.29 15.96
C PHE A 318 -20.19 1.60 15.79
N GLY A 319 -20.20 0.30 15.51
CA GLY A 319 -21.39 -0.52 15.32
C GLY A 319 -22.37 0.04 14.28
N LYS A 320 -23.67 -0.05 14.58
CA LYS A 320 -24.75 0.42 13.70
C LYS A 320 -24.67 1.92 13.38
N SER A 321 -24.01 2.73 14.21
CA SER A 321 -23.96 4.19 13.99
C SER A 321 -23.18 4.55 12.72
N ILE A 322 -22.03 3.93 12.49
CA ILE A 322 -21.25 4.15 11.25
C ILE A 322 -21.88 3.47 10.03
N GLU A 323 -22.56 2.34 10.22
CA GLU A 323 -23.27 1.69 9.12
C GLU A 323 -24.46 2.51 8.64
N ASN A 324 -25.22 3.09 9.56
CA ASN A 324 -26.33 3.98 9.21
C ASN A 324 -25.83 5.28 8.58
N ALA A 325 -24.74 5.86 9.10
CA ALA A 325 -24.12 7.03 8.47
C ALA A 325 -23.62 6.69 7.06
N ALA A 326 -23.01 5.52 6.84
CA ALA A 326 -22.49 5.12 5.52
C ALA A 326 -23.57 4.89 4.46
N LYS A 327 -24.84 4.69 4.86
CA LYS A 327 -25.97 4.61 3.91
C LYS A 327 -26.36 5.97 3.35
N VAL A 328 -26.06 7.06 4.06
CA VAL A 328 -26.45 8.43 3.69
C VAL A 328 -25.26 9.28 3.23
N ASP A 329 -24.08 9.06 3.81
CA ASP A 329 -22.81 9.67 3.39
C ASP A 329 -21.80 8.57 3.02
N PRO A 330 -21.56 8.31 1.73
CA PRO A 330 -20.60 7.31 1.29
C PRO A 330 -19.15 7.61 1.72
N ASN A 331 -18.87 8.85 2.14
CA ASN A 331 -17.52 9.30 2.52
C ASN A 331 -17.26 9.27 4.03
N ILE A 332 -18.26 8.94 4.84
CA ILE A 332 -18.15 8.99 6.31
C ILE A 332 -16.95 8.20 6.84
N ARG A 333 -16.60 7.07 6.22
CA ARG A 333 -15.48 6.24 6.66
C ARG A 333 -14.13 6.93 6.48
N ILE A 334 -13.94 7.65 5.37
CA ILE A 334 -12.76 8.49 5.13
C ILE A 334 -12.72 9.62 6.15
N ALA A 335 -13.87 10.26 6.40
CA ALA A 335 -13.98 11.34 7.38
C ALA A 335 -13.63 10.87 8.80
N VAL A 336 -14.06 9.67 9.20
CA VAL A 336 -13.75 9.08 10.51
C VAL A 336 -12.26 8.75 10.65
N ILE A 337 -11.64 8.17 9.62
CA ILE A 337 -10.19 7.90 9.63
C ILE A 337 -9.41 9.21 9.79
N ARG A 338 -9.83 10.26 9.06
CA ARG A 338 -9.22 11.58 9.18
C ARG A 338 -9.44 12.21 10.55
N TYR A 339 -10.65 12.13 11.10
CA TYR A 339 -10.94 12.55 12.48
C TYR A 339 -9.99 11.87 13.46
N MET A 340 -9.86 10.54 13.39
CA MET A 340 -8.95 9.78 14.25
C MET A 340 -7.50 10.24 14.10
N MET A 341 -7.03 10.46 12.87
CA MET A 341 -5.70 11.00 12.62
C MET A 341 -5.51 12.38 13.28
N GLU A 342 -6.47 13.29 13.11
CA GLU A 342 -6.42 14.67 13.61
C GLU A 342 -6.54 14.73 15.15
N THR A 343 -7.23 13.77 15.78
CA THR A 343 -7.43 13.73 17.24
C THR A 343 -6.55 12.72 17.98
N GLN A 344 -5.60 12.07 17.30
CA GLN A 344 -4.81 10.96 17.88
C GLN A 344 -4.16 11.30 19.23
N GLN A 345 -3.57 12.50 19.34
CA GLN A 345 -2.92 12.94 20.57
C GLN A 345 -3.92 13.08 21.72
N GLN A 346 -5.12 13.57 21.45
CA GLN A 346 -6.18 13.71 22.45
C GLN A 346 -6.59 12.34 22.98
N HIS A 347 -6.70 11.34 22.10
CA HIS A 347 -7.09 10.00 22.51
C HIS A 347 -5.98 9.25 23.27
N PHE A 348 -4.72 9.40 22.88
CA PHE A 348 -3.60 8.88 23.67
C PHE A 348 -3.56 9.51 25.06
N CYS A 349 -3.67 10.85 25.15
CA CYS A 349 -3.72 11.57 26.43
C CYS A 349 -4.92 11.14 27.30
N ARG A 350 -6.13 11.09 26.71
CA ARG A 350 -7.37 10.66 27.41
C ARG A 350 -7.22 9.28 28.04
N LEU A 351 -6.51 8.37 27.38
CA LEU A 351 -6.31 7.00 27.84
C LEU A 351 -5.05 6.81 28.70
N GLY A 352 -4.28 7.88 28.95
CA GLY A 352 -3.01 7.83 29.69
C GLY A 352 -1.93 7.00 28.98
N LEU A 353 -1.98 6.91 27.66
CA LEU A 353 -1.07 6.09 26.86
C LEU A 353 0.17 6.89 26.46
N GLN A 354 1.34 6.25 26.58
CA GLN A 354 2.58 6.77 26.01
C GLN A 354 2.69 6.28 24.56
N PHE A 355 2.83 7.22 23.63
CA PHE A 355 3.04 6.92 22.22
C PHE A 355 4.30 7.65 21.76
N SER A 356 5.30 6.89 21.32
CA SER A 356 6.63 7.42 21.01
C SER A 356 6.67 8.25 19.72
N GLY A 357 5.69 8.09 18.83
CA GLY A 357 5.78 8.58 17.46
C GLY A 357 6.77 7.78 16.60
N LEU A 358 6.89 8.15 15.32
CA LEU A 358 7.84 7.56 14.37
C LEU A 358 9.17 8.30 14.38
N GLY A 359 10.27 7.55 14.50
CA GLY A 359 11.61 8.10 14.44
C GLY A 359 11.97 9.02 15.63
N PRO A 360 13.17 9.64 15.59
CA PRO A 360 13.62 10.54 16.65
C PRO A 360 12.75 11.78 16.80
N ASP A 361 12.15 12.25 15.70
CA ASP A 361 11.27 13.44 15.67
C ASP A 361 9.85 13.16 16.17
N ARG A 362 9.55 11.91 16.56
CA ARG A 362 8.26 11.48 17.10
C ARG A 362 7.08 11.84 16.19
N LEU A 363 7.23 11.63 14.88
CA LEU A 363 6.21 12.00 13.90
C LEU A 363 4.88 11.28 14.19
N PRO A 364 3.73 11.97 14.09
CA PRO A 364 2.42 11.36 14.32
C PRO A 364 2.08 10.35 13.21
N MET A 365 1.08 9.50 13.46
CA MET A 365 0.53 8.61 12.44
C MET A 365 -0.17 9.43 11.34
N GLU A 366 0.08 9.09 10.07
CA GLU A 366 -0.62 9.66 8.92
C GLU A 366 -1.86 8.81 8.54
N LEU A 367 -2.63 9.23 7.53
CA LEU A 367 -3.87 8.52 7.16
C LEU A 367 -3.65 7.06 6.77
N ALA A 368 -2.54 6.76 6.09
CA ALA A 368 -2.20 5.40 5.70
C ALA A 368 -1.90 4.50 6.90
N ASP A 369 -1.26 5.04 7.95
CA ASP A 369 -1.00 4.33 9.19
C ASP A 369 -2.30 4.09 9.96
N MET A 370 -3.23 5.06 9.96
CA MET A 370 -4.55 4.89 10.56
C MET A 370 -5.35 3.79 9.88
N GLU A 371 -5.46 3.81 8.54
CA GLU A 371 -6.16 2.75 7.78
C GLU A 371 -5.55 1.36 8.05
N HIS A 372 -4.22 1.30 8.03
CA HIS A 372 -3.46 0.10 8.31
C HIS A 372 -3.72 -0.44 9.73
N ALA A 373 -3.60 0.41 10.75
CA ALA A 373 -3.83 0.04 12.14
C ALA A 373 -5.29 -0.38 12.40
N ILE A 374 -6.28 0.25 11.75
CA ILE A 374 -7.69 -0.14 11.89
C ILE A 374 -7.89 -1.57 11.35
N CYS A 375 -7.23 -1.91 10.24
CA CYS A 375 -7.23 -3.27 9.69
C CYS A 375 -6.60 -4.29 10.66
N GLU A 376 -5.53 -3.93 11.37
CA GLU A 376 -4.93 -4.81 12.39
C GLU A 376 -5.79 -4.93 13.65
N VAL A 377 -6.46 -3.84 14.06
CA VAL A 377 -7.36 -3.86 15.21
C VAL A 377 -8.64 -4.66 14.93
N ASP A 378 -9.13 -4.67 13.68
CA ASP A 378 -10.16 -5.63 13.26
C ASP A 378 -9.76 -7.08 13.58
N LYS A 379 -8.52 -7.45 13.24
CA LYS A 379 -7.98 -8.79 13.51
C LYS A 379 -7.84 -9.05 15.00
N TYR A 380 -7.24 -8.12 15.73
CA TYR A 380 -7.02 -8.22 17.17
C TYR A 380 -8.35 -8.35 17.94
N ALA A 381 -9.35 -7.54 17.58
CA ALA A 381 -10.67 -7.54 18.21
C ALA A 381 -11.41 -8.89 18.08
N ARG A 382 -11.11 -9.72 17.07
CA ARG A 382 -11.69 -11.08 16.97
C ARG A 382 -11.38 -11.94 18.19
N LYS A 383 -10.25 -11.69 18.85
CA LYS A 383 -9.81 -12.39 20.06
C LYS A 383 -10.07 -11.58 21.33
N ALA A 384 -9.78 -10.28 21.32
CA ALA A 384 -9.97 -9.44 22.50
C ALA A 384 -11.45 -9.16 22.81
N HIS A 385 -12.30 -9.10 21.78
CA HIS A 385 -13.72 -8.73 21.88
C HIS A 385 -14.59 -9.66 21.01
N PRO A 386 -14.63 -10.98 21.29
CA PRO A 386 -15.27 -11.97 20.41
C PRO A 386 -16.78 -11.74 20.21
N ASN A 387 -17.42 -11.03 21.14
CA ASN A 387 -18.85 -10.67 21.05
C ASN A 387 -19.13 -9.47 20.13
N ILE A 388 -18.10 -8.75 19.70
CA ILE A 388 -18.20 -7.61 18.79
C ILE A 388 -17.79 -8.08 17.40
N VAL A 389 -18.79 -8.55 16.65
CA VAL A 389 -18.63 -9.02 15.27
C VAL A 389 -18.95 -7.90 14.29
N ASP A 390 -18.38 -8.00 13.08
CA ASP A 390 -19.00 -7.31 11.95
C ASP A 390 -20.25 -8.09 11.52
N ASN A 391 -21.23 -7.43 10.92
CA ASN A 391 -22.51 -8.04 10.55
C ASN A 391 -22.41 -9.09 9.42
N LYS A 392 -21.20 -9.49 9.00
CA LYS A 392 -20.94 -10.50 7.96
C LYS A 392 -20.52 -11.80 8.66
N LYS A 393 -20.86 -12.97 8.08
CA LYS A 393 -20.50 -14.32 8.61
C LYS A 393 -19.03 -14.31 9.09
N GLY A 394 -18.85 -14.17 10.41
CA GLY A 394 -17.66 -13.56 10.99
C GLY A 394 -16.39 -14.34 10.73
N ARG A 395 -15.33 -13.63 10.29
CA ARG A 395 -13.97 -14.19 10.34
C ARG A 395 -13.53 -14.17 11.81
N SER A 396 -13.72 -15.28 12.53
CA SER A 396 -13.35 -15.40 13.95
C SER A 396 -11.89 -15.83 14.18
N GLU A 397 -11.24 -16.40 13.16
CA GLU A 397 -9.92 -17.03 13.31
C GLU A 397 -8.74 -16.14 12.92
N LEU A 398 -7.69 -16.20 13.73
CA LEU A 398 -6.34 -15.74 13.41
C LEU A 398 -5.46 -16.98 13.18
N ARG A 399 -5.46 -17.45 11.93
CA ARG A 399 -4.82 -18.72 11.53
C ARG A 399 -3.29 -18.68 11.59
N ARG A 400 -2.68 -17.54 11.29
CA ARG A 400 -1.22 -17.37 11.33
C ARG A 400 -0.74 -17.26 12.78
N LYS A 401 -0.02 -18.28 13.25
CA LYS A 401 0.81 -18.18 14.46
C LYS A 401 2.05 -17.34 14.13
N TRP A 402 2.52 -16.59 15.11
CA TRP A 402 3.79 -15.87 15.00
C TRP A 402 4.83 -16.54 15.91
N THR A 403 6.04 -16.63 15.40
CA THR A 403 7.23 -17.05 16.15
C THR A 403 8.31 -15.98 15.99
N PRO A 404 9.09 -15.70 17.04
CA PRO A 404 10.27 -14.85 16.92
C PRO A 404 11.20 -15.39 15.82
N SER A 405 11.71 -14.48 14.99
CA SER A 405 12.77 -14.81 14.02
C SER A 405 14.12 -14.74 14.73
N SER A 406 15.05 -15.62 14.35
CA SER A 406 16.45 -15.55 14.73
C SER A 406 17.21 -14.43 14.01
N ASP A 407 16.65 -13.90 12.92
CA ASP A 407 17.27 -12.80 12.18
C ASP A 407 17.32 -11.54 13.06
N PRO A 408 18.45 -10.82 13.08
CA PRO A 408 18.54 -9.55 13.80
C PRO A 408 17.44 -8.59 13.36
N TYR A 409 16.72 -8.02 14.33
CA TYR A 409 15.78 -6.95 14.04
C TYR A 409 16.57 -5.67 13.75
N PRO A 410 16.36 -4.98 12.61
CA PRO A 410 17.15 -3.80 12.28
C PRO A 410 16.98 -2.70 13.34
N ALA A 411 18.09 -2.27 13.95
CA ALA A 411 18.09 -1.23 14.98
C ALA A 411 17.51 0.10 14.47
N THR A 412 17.84 0.47 13.23
CA THR A 412 17.36 1.69 12.60
C THR A 412 16.50 1.34 11.38
N PRO A 413 15.24 1.83 11.29
CA PRO A 413 14.47 1.71 10.07
C PRO A 413 15.00 2.67 9.00
N VAL A 414 14.85 2.30 7.74
CA VAL A 414 15.11 3.20 6.61
C VAL A 414 13.80 3.92 6.25
N PHE A 415 13.86 5.24 6.15
CA PHE A 415 12.74 6.05 5.70
C PHE A 415 12.89 6.44 4.23
N PRO A 416 11.77 6.64 3.52
CA PRO A 416 11.83 7.07 2.12
C PRO A 416 12.47 8.45 1.95
N ASP A 417 13.48 8.56 1.09
CA ASP A 417 14.13 9.86 0.78
C ASP A 417 13.13 10.88 0.21
N ALA A 418 12.12 10.38 -0.52
CA ALA A 418 11.02 11.16 -1.06
C ALA A 418 10.23 11.95 0.00
N TRP A 419 10.31 11.55 1.28
CA TRP A 419 9.61 12.25 2.37
C TRP A 419 10.19 13.63 2.65
N SER A 420 11.44 13.89 2.27
CA SER A 420 12.08 15.21 2.38
C SER A 420 11.57 16.23 1.35
N HIS A 421 10.80 15.79 0.34
CA HIS A 421 10.38 16.66 -0.75
C HIS A 421 9.35 17.71 -0.28
N ALA A 422 9.65 19.00 -0.48
CA ALA A 422 8.87 20.12 0.05
C ALA A 422 7.35 20.08 -0.27
N ARG A 423 6.96 19.56 -1.45
CA ARG A 423 5.53 19.38 -1.82
C ARG A 423 4.73 18.50 -0.86
N ARG A 424 5.37 17.64 -0.07
CA ARG A 424 4.72 16.79 0.94
C ARG A 424 4.28 17.57 2.18
N ASN A 425 4.83 18.77 2.41
CA ASN A 425 4.37 19.67 3.47
C ASN A 425 3.05 20.36 3.11
N ILE A 426 2.63 20.29 1.85
CA ILE A 426 1.36 20.86 1.37
C ILE A 426 0.30 19.77 1.44
N THR A 427 -0.71 19.97 2.30
CA THR A 427 -1.85 19.04 2.40
C THR A 427 -2.97 19.45 1.44
N ARG A 428 -3.34 18.55 0.53
CA ARG A 428 -4.42 18.64 -0.45
C ARG A 428 -5.53 17.67 -0.05
N ARG A 429 -6.34 18.08 0.92
CA ARG A 429 -7.32 17.18 1.54
C ARG A 429 -8.36 16.70 0.53
N CYS A 430 -8.46 15.38 0.42
CA CYS A 430 -9.57 14.74 -0.24
C CYS A 430 -10.56 14.20 0.81
N HIS A 431 -11.81 14.63 0.69
CA HIS A 431 -12.90 14.25 1.60
C HIS A 431 -13.91 13.30 0.95
N LYS A 432 -13.66 12.89 -0.29
CA LYS A 432 -14.60 12.09 -1.08
C LYS A 432 -13.91 10.88 -1.68
N VAL A 433 -14.64 9.78 -1.78
CA VAL A 433 -14.20 8.64 -2.61
C VAL A 433 -14.24 9.11 -4.08
N PRO A 434 -13.12 9.07 -4.81
CA PRO A 434 -13.10 9.49 -6.20
C PRO A 434 -13.87 8.49 -7.06
N THR A 435 -14.59 9.00 -8.06
CA THR A 435 -15.22 8.15 -9.07
C THR A 435 -14.15 7.55 -9.96
N VAL A 436 -14.02 6.23 -9.93
CA VAL A 436 -13.10 5.49 -10.79
C VAL A 436 -13.82 5.10 -12.06
N GLN A 437 -13.48 5.74 -13.17
CA GLN A 437 -13.87 5.27 -14.49
C GLN A 437 -13.03 4.02 -14.78
N LYS A 438 -13.65 2.85 -14.93
CA LYS A 438 -12.90 1.62 -15.21
C LYS A 438 -12.45 1.59 -16.67
N ARG A 439 -11.22 1.14 -16.87
CA ARG A 439 -10.64 0.89 -18.16
C ARG A 439 -10.68 -0.58 -18.50
N TRP A 440 -10.96 -0.82 -19.77
CA TRP A 440 -11.03 -2.15 -20.36
C TRP A 440 -10.11 -2.16 -21.56
N ALA A 441 -9.57 -3.32 -21.86
CA ALA A 441 -8.63 -3.46 -22.96
C ALA A 441 -9.42 -3.64 -24.27
N VAL A 442 -9.23 -2.79 -25.27
CA VAL A 442 -9.86 -2.89 -26.63
C VAL A 442 -9.26 -4.02 -27.46
N GLU A 443 -10.05 -5.04 -27.79
CA GLU A 443 -9.65 -6.08 -28.74
C GLU A 443 -9.58 -5.53 -30.17
N ASN A 444 -10.67 -4.92 -30.64
CA ASN A 444 -10.75 -4.27 -31.94
C ASN A 444 -11.92 -3.28 -32.01
N ILE A 445 -11.91 -2.42 -33.02
CA ILE A 445 -13.08 -1.62 -33.41
C ILE A 445 -13.92 -2.46 -34.37
N VAL A 446 -15.19 -2.66 -34.04
CA VAL A 446 -16.15 -3.44 -34.84
C VAL A 446 -16.72 -2.58 -35.95
N THR A 447 -17.19 -1.38 -35.61
CA THR A 447 -17.79 -0.42 -36.55
C THR A 447 -17.66 1.00 -36.00
N HIS A 448 -18.09 2.01 -36.76
CA HIS A 448 -18.18 3.39 -36.31
C HIS A 448 -19.52 4.02 -36.73
N ARG A 449 -19.90 5.10 -36.07
CA ARG A 449 -21.07 5.93 -36.37
C ARG A 449 -20.74 7.40 -36.11
N VAL A 450 -21.54 8.29 -36.68
CA VAL A 450 -21.48 9.73 -36.37
C VAL A 450 -22.75 10.12 -35.61
N VAL A 451 -22.60 10.66 -34.41
CA VAL A 451 -23.71 11.14 -33.57
C VAL A 451 -23.40 12.58 -33.19
N GLN A 452 -24.31 13.51 -33.51
CA GLN A 452 -24.15 14.95 -33.23
C GLN A 452 -22.80 15.53 -33.71
N GLY A 453 -22.34 15.09 -34.89
CA GLY A 453 -21.07 15.55 -35.48
C GLY A 453 -19.81 14.93 -34.88
N ARG A 454 -19.93 14.07 -33.85
CA ARG A 454 -18.80 13.33 -33.27
C ARG A 454 -18.78 11.89 -33.76
N THR A 455 -17.58 11.37 -34.02
CA THR A 455 -17.43 9.97 -34.42
C THR A 455 -17.31 9.09 -33.19
N GLU A 456 -18.16 8.07 -33.10
CA GLU A 456 -18.10 7.04 -32.08
C GLU A 456 -17.77 5.69 -32.73
N CYS A 457 -16.89 4.93 -32.10
CA CYS A 457 -16.56 3.57 -32.51
C CYS A 457 -17.26 2.57 -31.61
N ASN A 458 -17.83 1.51 -32.18
CA ASN A 458 -18.25 0.35 -31.42
C ASN A 458 -17.04 -0.52 -31.15
N VAL A 459 -16.72 -0.68 -29.87
CA VAL A 459 -15.49 -1.27 -29.38
C VAL A 459 -15.78 -2.66 -28.85
N HIS A 460 -15.08 -3.66 -29.38
CA HIS A 460 -15.04 -4.99 -28.78
C HIS A 460 -13.95 -5.03 -27.71
N TRP A 461 -14.31 -5.50 -26.52
CA TRP A 461 -13.41 -5.53 -25.36
C TRP A 461 -12.79 -6.91 -25.17
N TYR A 462 -11.47 -6.94 -24.96
CA TYR A 462 -10.68 -8.15 -24.88
C TYR A 462 -11.11 -9.07 -23.75
N GLY A 463 -11.49 -10.30 -24.09
CA GLY A 463 -11.96 -11.30 -23.13
C GLY A 463 -13.41 -11.10 -22.67
N TYR A 464 -14.17 -10.22 -23.33
CA TYR A 464 -15.59 -10.01 -23.08
C TYR A 464 -16.42 -10.42 -24.31
N SER A 465 -17.62 -10.94 -24.08
CA SER A 465 -18.54 -11.24 -25.19
C SER A 465 -19.03 -9.95 -25.85
N SER A 466 -19.45 -10.04 -27.13
CA SER A 466 -20.01 -8.91 -27.91
C SER A 466 -21.19 -8.18 -27.26
N LYS A 467 -21.86 -8.81 -26.27
CA LYS A 467 -22.88 -8.14 -25.43
C LYS A 467 -22.32 -7.00 -24.57
N SER A 468 -21.00 -6.96 -24.38
CA SER A 468 -20.30 -5.96 -23.58
C SER A 468 -19.75 -4.81 -24.43
N ASP A 469 -19.93 -4.87 -25.75
CA ASP A 469 -19.40 -3.87 -26.68
C ASP A 469 -20.05 -2.52 -26.39
N THR A 470 -19.23 -1.46 -26.39
CA THR A 470 -19.72 -0.11 -26.12
C THR A 470 -19.34 0.85 -27.23
N TRP A 471 -20.14 1.91 -27.38
CA TRP A 471 -19.83 3.02 -28.27
C TRP A 471 -18.97 4.04 -27.54
N GLU A 472 -17.83 4.37 -28.13
CA GLU A 472 -16.77 5.15 -27.51
C GLU A 472 -16.29 6.25 -28.48
N PRO A 473 -16.18 7.53 -28.06
CA PRO A 473 -15.67 8.61 -28.89
C PRO A 473 -14.29 8.30 -29.49
N VAL A 474 -14.10 8.50 -30.80
CA VAL A 474 -12.83 8.15 -31.45
C VAL A 474 -11.64 8.94 -30.91
N GLU A 475 -11.84 10.19 -30.48
CA GLU A 475 -10.79 11.09 -30.04
C GLU A 475 -10.07 10.53 -28.81
N THR A 476 -10.85 10.12 -27.82
CA THR A 476 -10.28 9.51 -26.61
C THR A 476 -9.81 8.08 -26.87
N LEU A 477 -10.44 7.32 -27.79
CA LEU A 477 -9.88 6.03 -28.20
C LEU A 477 -8.51 6.20 -28.86
N PHE A 478 -8.27 7.32 -29.55
CA PHE A 478 -7.01 7.64 -30.17
C PHE A 478 -5.96 8.11 -29.16
N GLU A 479 -6.37 8.81 -28.11
CA GLU A 479 -5.50 9.16 -26.97
C GLU A 479 -4.99 7.92 -26.24
N ASP A 480 -5.87 6.95 -26.00
CA ASP A 480 -5.53 5.70 -25.31
C ASP A 480 -4.94 4.64 -26.27
N THR A 481 -5.37 4.69 -27.54
CA THR A 481 -4.96 3.78 -28.61
C THR A 481 -4.76 4.42 -29.97
N PRO A 482 -3.62 5.07 -30.20
CA PRO A 482 -3.34 5.56 -31.54
C PRO A 482 -3.22 4.40 -32.54
N GLU A 483 -2.64 3.27 -32.14
CA GLU A 483 -2.37 2.11 -33.00
C GLU A 483 -3.65 1.45 -33.56
N ILE A 484 -4.60 1.06 -32.68
CA ILE A 484 -5.84 0.36 -33.10
C ILE A 484 -6.74 1.29 -33.89
N VAL A 485 -6.86 2.55 -33.46
CA VAL A 485 -7.65 3.55 -34.19
C VAL A 485 -7.02 3.76 -35.57
N ASN A 486 -5.70 3.94 -35.68
CA ASN A 486 -5.04 4.09 -36.97
C ASN A 486 -5.17 2.86 -37.86
N ALA A 487 -5.10 1.65 -37.31
CA ALA A 487 -5.30 0.42 -38.08
C ALA A 487 -6.72 0.34 -38.65
N TYR A 488 -7.73 0.63 -37.83
CA TYR A 488 -9.13 0.71 -38.27
C TYR A 488 -9.33 1.80 -39.34
N TRP A 489 -8.78 3.00 -39.10
CA TRP A 489 -8.91 4.13 -40.02
C TRP A 489 -8.23 3.88 -41.36
N LYS A 490 -7.03 3.29 -41.37
CA LYS A 490 -6.35 2.90 -42.62
C LYS A 490 -7.19 1.90 -43.40
N LYS A 491 -7.77 0.90 -42.72
CA LYS A 491 -8.60 -0.13 -43.34
C LYS A 491 -9.89 0.43 -43.95
N HIS A 492 -10.55 1.38 -43.28
CA HIS A 492 -11.87 1.89 -43.69
C HIS A 492 -11.83 3.17 -44.52
N PHE A 493 -10.78 3.98 -44.39
CA PHE A 493 -10.67 5.31 -45.02
C PHE A 493 -9.35 5.55 -45.78
N GLY A 494 -8.44 4.57 -45.80
CA GLY A 494 -7.16 4.67 -46.52
C GLY A 494 -6.13 5.64 -45.92
N LYS A 495 -6.38 6.19 -44.72
CA LYS A 495 -5.50 7.14 -44.04
C LYS A 495 -5.48 6.91 -42.52
N CYS A 496 -4.45 7.43 -41.83
CA CYS A 496 -4.45 7.48 -40.36
C CYS A 496 -5.56 8.40 -39.84
N TYR A 497 -5.99 8.16 -38.61
CA TYR A 497 -6.88 9.10 -37.93
C TYR A 497 -6.12 10.41 -37.64
N SER A 498 -6.81 11.54 -37.77
CA SER A 498 -6.28 12.86 -37.46
C SER A 498 -7.33 13.63 -36.67
N MET A 499 -6.93 14.22 -35.55
CA MET A 499 -7.81 15.08 -34.75
C MET A 499 -8.09 16.43 -35.42
N ALA A 500 -7.48 16.72 -36.58
CA ALA A 500 -7.53 18.03 -37.24
C ALA A 500 -8.81 18.31 -38.05
N HIS A 501 -9.83 17.45 -37.99
CA HIS A 501 -11.09 17.64 -38.72
C HIS A 501 -12.29 17.43 -37.79
N LEU A 502 -12.62 18.47 -37.03
CA LEU A 502 -13.97 18.72 -36.50
C LEU A 502 -14.47 20.04 -37.07
#